data_AF-A0A2D6AAT7-F1
#
_entry.id   AF-A0A2D6AAT7-F1
#
_cell.length_a   1.000
_cell.length_b   1.000
_cell.length_c   1.000
_cell.angle_alpha   90.00
_cell.angle_beta   90.00
_cell.angle_gamma   90.00
#
_symmetry.space_group_name_H-M   'P 1'
#
loop_
_entity.id
_entity.type
_entity.pdbx_description
1 polymer ?
#
loop_
_entity_poly.entity_id
_entity_poly.type
_entity_poly.pdbx_seq_one_letter_code
_entity_poly.pdbx_strand_id
1 'polypeptide(L)'
;MAQRSYHSSLLVLLMLIALCLPGNLAVPDAQSEEPPAWPEGAVAYDNMVSMSDFGYRQIDSAANENARNWIVSELEGMGYEVERQSFTTEVCTNCQNIVVTINGTLEDDWRVVGAHHDAICYSPPPLIGVTYPGCTNTGAYDDGTGSGALLEIARTFSQWEGTPLHTWKLGWWDYEEWQGSGSPEGGGKGSLHFVEQQIPEDVNVTYINLDMFALNWPVPTPLASQLAGCD
;
A
#
# COMPACT_ATOMS: atom_id res chain seq x y z
N MET A 1 -42.18 15.60 69.27
CA MET A 1 -41.54 14.47 68.54
C MET A 1 -42.48 14.00 67.44
N ALA A 2 -42.51 14.64 66.26
CA ALA A 2 -43.38 14.19 65.16
C ALA A 2 -42.89 14.63 63.75
N GLN A 3 -41.60 14.92 63.60
CA GLN A 3 -41.06 15.52 62.36
C GLN A 3 -40.02 14.64 61.63
N ARG A 4 -39.63 13.49 62.19
CA ARG A 4 -38.58 12.64 61.62
C ARG A 4 -39.07 11.56 60.63
N SER A 5 -40.37 11.28 60.58
CA SER A 5 -40.90 10.19 59.74
C SER A 5 -41.18 10.57 58.28
N TYR A 6 -41.41 11.86 57.99
CA TYR A 6 -41.86 12.29 56.66
C TYR A 6 -40.72 12.41 55.63
N HIS A 7 -39.49 12.65 56.07
CA HIS A 7 -38.34 12.76 55.17
C HIS A 7 -37.86 11.42 54.62
N SER A 8 -37.95 10.35 55.41
CA SER A 8 -37.57 9.00 54.96
C SER A 8 -38.57 8.44 53.93
N SER A 9 -39.87 8.70 54.10
CA SER A 9 -40.90 8.29 53.15
C SER A 9 -40.79 9.01 51.80
N LEU A 10 -40.44 10.30 51.82
CA LEU A 10 -40.27 11.11 50.60
C LEU A 10 -39.03 10.68 49.81
N LEU A 11 -37.94 10.33 50.50
CA LEU A 11 -36.70 9.87 49.87
C LEU A 11 -36.87 8.50 49.19
N VAL A 12 -37.62 7.58 49.83
CA VAL A 12 -37.94 6.26 49.27
C VAL A 12 -38.85 6.39 48.05
N LEU A 13 -39.82 7.32 48.08
CA LEU A 13 -40.69 7.59 46.93
C LEU A 13 -39.92 8.19 45.74
N LEU A 14 -38.96 9.09 46.00
CA LEU A 14 -38.08 9.66 44.97
C LEU A 14 -37.15 8.62 44.34
N MET A 15 -36.61 7.68 45.13
CA MET A 15 -35.80 6.57 44.60
C MET A 15 -36.64 5.59 43.77
N LEU A 16 -37.89 5.32 44.17
CA LEU A 16 -38.79 4.46 43.41
C LEU A 16 -39.23 5.09 42.07
N ILE A 17 -39.41 6.42 42.02
CA ILE A 17 -39.72 7.14 40.77
C ILE A 17 -38.51 7.12 39.82
N ALA A 18 -37.27 7.20 40.33
CA ALA A 18 -36.07 7.09 39.52
C ALA A 18 -35.87 5.68 38.90
N LEU A 19 -36.39 4.62 39.56
CA LEU A 19 -36.37 3.24 39.05
C LEU A 19 -37.47 2.96 38.00
N CYS A 20 -38.47 3.83 37.87
CA CYS A 20 -39.58 3.69 36.92
C CYS A 20 -39.43 4.55 35.66
N LEU A 21 -38.35 5.34 35.54
CA LEU A 21 -37.98 5.97 34.28
C LEU A 21 -37.38 4.88 33.39
N PRO A 22 -38.01 4.51 32.25
CA PRO A 22 -37.33 3.70 31.26
C PRO A 22 -36.10 4.50 30.83
N GLY A 23 -34.94 4.10 31.33
CA GLY A 23 -33.67 4.55 30.83
C GLY A 23 -33.56 4.04 29.40
N ASN A 24 -34.10 4.80 28.45
CA ASN A 24 -33.60 4.79 27.09
C ASN A 24 -32.18 5.32 27.19
N LEU A 25 -31.25 4.43 27.52
CA LEU A 25 -29.91 4.53 26.98
C LEU A 25 -30.14 4.56 25.47
N ALA A 26 -30.21 5.76 24.91
CA ALA A 26 -29.84 5.93 23.52
C ALA A 26 -28.40 5.44 23.47
N VAL A 27 -28.23 4.15 23.19
CA VAL A 27 -27.03 3.65 22.56
C VAL A 27 -26.93 4.58 21.35
N PRO A 28 -25.94 5.48 21.28
CA PRO A 28 -25.69 6.15 20.03
C PRO A 28 -25.57 5.01 19.04
N ASP A 29 -26.45 4.96 18.05
CA ASP A 29 -26.23 4.11 16.90
C ASP A 29 -24.87 4.57 16.39
N ALA A 30 -23.82 3.86 16.81
CA ALA A 30 -22.54 3.90 16.16
C ALA A 30 -22.86 3.25 14.84
N GLN A 31 -23.36 4.06 13.90
CA GLN A 31 -23.33 3.74 12.50
C GLN A 31 -21.86 3.49 12.22
N SER A 32 -21.48 2.22 12.29
CA SER A 32 -20.36 1.70 11.55
C SER A 32 -20.75 1.91 10.10
N GLU A 33 -20.53 3.12 9.59
CA GLU A 33 -20.60 3.37 8.16
C GLU A 33 -19.52 2.47 7.56
N GLU A 34 -19.98 1.35 7.01
CA GLU A 34 -19.14 0.50 6.20
C GLU A 34 -18.51 1.38 5.11
N PRO A 35 -17.18 1.26 4.88
CA PRO A 35 -16.53 2.08 3.87
C PRO A 35 -17.28 1.98 2.54
N PRO A 36 -17.44 3.08 1.80
CA PRO A 36 -18.20 3.11 0.55
C PRO A 36 -17.60 2.20 -0.53
N ALA A 37 -16.33 1.80 -0.37
CA ALA A 37 -15.61 0.92 -1.27
C ALA A 37 -14.63 0.03 -0.50
N TRP A 38 -14.36 -1.15 -1.05
CA TRP A 38 -13.31 -2.07 -0.62
C TRP A 38 -12.43 -2.44 -1.82
N PRO A 39 -11.16 -2.82 -1.60
CA PRO A 39 -10.29 -3.26 -2.67
C PRO A 39 -10.83 -4.53 -3.35
N GLU A 40 -10.87 -4.52 -4.68
CA GLU A 40 -11.34 -5.63 -5.51
C GLU A 40 -10.19 -6.35 -6.19
N GLY A 41 -10.02 -7.65 -5.89
CA GLY A 41 -8.92 -8.45 -6.45
C GLY A 41 -8.92 -8.54 -7.99
N ALA A 42 -10.09 -8.43 -8.63
CA ALA A 42 -10.19 -8.39 -10.09
C ALA A 42 -9.59 -7.11 -10.68
N VAL A 43 -9.82 -5.95 -10.05
CA VAL A 43 -9.24 -4.67 -10.49
C VAL A 43 -7.73 -4.65 -10.25
N ALA A 44 -7.28 -5.18 -9.10
CA ALA A 44 -5.85 -5.36 -8.83
C ALA A 44 -5.17 -6.25 -9.89
N TYR A 45 -5.85 -7.31 -10.35
CA TYR A 45 -5.37 -8.17 -11.44
C TYR A 45 -5.28 -7.41 -12.76
N ASP A 46 -6.31 -6.66 -13.14
CA ASP A 46 -6.32 -5.87 -14.38
C ASP A 46 -5.22 -4.78 -14.38
N ASN A 47 -4.96 -4.17 -13.23
CA ASN A 47 -3.84 -3.23 -13.05
C ASN A 47 -2.48 -3.93 -13.24
N MET A 48 -2.30 -5.14 -12.69
CA MET A 48 -1.08 -5.93 -12.89
C MET A 48 -0.87 -6.31 -14.36
N VAL A 49 -1.94 -6.66 -15.08
CA VAL A 49 -1.90 -6.93 -16.52
C VAL A 49 -1.44 -5.67 -17.26
N SER A 50 -2.04 -4.52 -16.94
CA SER A 50 -1.67 -3.23 -17.54
C SER A 50 -0.20 -2.87 -17.29
N MET A 51 0.31 -3.08 -16.07
CA MET A 51 1.74 -2.93 -15.76
C MET A 51 2.61 -3.84 -16.64
N SER A 52 2.20 -5.09 -16.82
CA SER A 52 2.92 -6.10 -17.60
C SER A 52 2.96 -5.77 -19.09
N ASP A 53 1.93 -5.12 -19.63
CA ASP A 53 1.82 -4.77 -21.04
C ASP A 53 2.84 -3.70 -21.48
N PHE A 54 3.43 -2.94 -20.54
CA PHE A 54 4.58 -2.07 -20.83
C PHE A 54 5.87 -2.84 -21.15
N GLY A 55 5.91 -4.14 -20.89
CA GLY A 55 7.06 -4.99 -21.16
C GLY A 55 8.07 -5.01 -20.02
N TYR A 56 9.35 -5.19 -20.36
CA TYR A 56 10.44 -5.27 -19.39
C TYR A 56 10.77 -3.87 -18.85
N ARG A 57 10.22 -3.53 -17.67
CA ARG A 57 10.37 -2.23 -17.00
C ARG A 57 11.72 -2.06 -16.30
N GLN A 58 12.80 -2.32 -17.02
CA GLN A 58 14.16 -2.09 -16.51
C GLN A 58 14.34 -0.63 -16.10
N ILE A 59 15.06 -0.36 -15.01
CA ILE A 59 15.46 0.99 -14.62
C ILE A 59 16.03 1.79 -15.81
N ASP A 60 15.73 3.08 -15.86
CA ASP A 60 16.19 4.01 -16.92
C ASP A 60 15.79 3.59 -18.37
N SER A 61 14.78 2.71 -18.51
CA SER A 61 14.24 2.33 -19.82
C SER A 61 12.94 3.05 -20.14
N ALA A 62 12.61 3.14 -21.44
CA ALA A 62 11.33 3.68 -21.89
C ALA A 62 10.12 2.90 -21.36
N ALA A 63 10.25 1.59 -21.13
CA ALA A 63 9.18 0.77 -20.56
C ALA A 63 8.89 1.16 -19.10
N ASN A 64 9.94 1.35 -18.28
CA ASN A 64 9.80 1.84 -16.91
C ASN A 64 9.21 3.26 -16.90
N GLU A 65 9.71 4.16 -17.74
CA GLU A 65 9.17 5.53 -17.84
C GLU A 65 7.70 5.56 -18.25
N ASN A 66 7.30 4.75 -19.23
CA ASN A 66 5.90 4.65 -19.65
C ASN A 66 5.01 4.07 -18.54
N ALA A 67 5.48 3.05 -17.82
CA ALA A 67 4.73 2.44 -16.74
C ALA A 67 4.49 3.42 -15.58
N ARG A 68 5.52 4.13 -15.10
CA ARG A 68 5.32 5.14 -14.04
C ARG A 68 4.48 6.34 -14.49
N ASN A 69 4.55 6.72 -15.77
CA ASN A 69 3.67 7.75 -16.33
C ASN A 69 2.22 7.30 -16.38
N TRP A 70 1.97 6.02 -16.66
CA TRP A 70 0.64 5.44 -16.57
C TRP A 70 0.14 5.42 -15.12
N ILE A 71 0.95 4.97 -14.15
CA ILE A 71 0.59 5.02 -12.71
C ILE A 71 0.18 6.45 -12.31
N VAL A 72 0.97 7.46 -12.69
CA VAL A 72 0.63 8.87 -12.42
C VAL A 72 -0.69 9.26 -13.06
N SER A 73 -0.93 8.89 -14.32
CA SER A 73 -2.19 9.20 -15.01
C SER A 73 -3.40 8.55 -14.33
N GLU A 74 -3.28 7.32 -13.86
CA GLU A 74 -4.35 6.64 -13.11
C GLU A 74 -4.62 7.37 -11.79
N LEU A 75 -3.59 7.71 -11.03
CA LEU A 75 -3.71 8.42 -9.74
C LEU A 75 -4.29 9.83 -9.89
N GLU A 76 -3.84 10.60 -10.88
CA GLU A 76 -4.41 11.91 -11.21
C GLU A 76 -5.86 11.76 -11.66
N GLY A 77 -6.20 10.71 -12.40
CA GLY A 77 -7.58 10.36 -12.76
C GLY A 77 -8.47 10.03 -11.56
N MET A 78 -7.89 9.52 -10.47
CA MET A 78 -8.54 9.31 -9.18
C MET A 78 -8.65 10.60 -8.35
N GLY A 79 -8.04 11.71 -8.80
CA GLY A 79 -8.09 13.01 -8.13
C GLY A 79 -6.94 13.27 -7.15
N TYR A 80 -5.89 12.45 -7.17
CA TYR A 80 -4.71 12.66 -6.33
C TYR A 80 -3.78 13.74 -6.88
N GLU A 81 -3.16 14.49 -5.98
CA GLU A 81 -1.93 15.22 -6.27
C GLU A 81 -0.76 14.23 -6.15
N VAL A 82 -0.03 14.03 -7.25
CA VAL A 82 1.02 13.02 -7.34
C VAL A 82 2.40 13.65 -7.18
N GLU A 83 3.14 13.17 -6.20
CA GLU A 83 4.53 13.56 -5.95
C GLU A 83 5.47 12.68 -6.78
N ARG A 84 6.15 13.29 -7.75
CA ARG A 84 7.23 12.65 -8.52
C ARG A 84 8.58 12.93 -7.87
N GLN A 85 9.15 11.94 -7.19
CA GLN A 85 10.41 12.08 -6.47
C GLN A 85 11.55 11.56 -7.34
N SER A 86 12.13 12.46 -8.16
CA SER A 86 13.24 12.14 -9.05
C SER A 86 14.57 12.05 -8.30
N PHE A 87 15.37 11.04 -8.66
CA PHE A 87 16.71 10.84 -8.15
C PHE A 87 17.63 10.23 -9.21
N THR A 88 18.93 10.32 -8.97
CA THR A 88 19.97 9.76 -9.85
C THR A 88 20.91 8.88 -9.05
N THR A 89 21.44 7.86 -9.69
CA THR A 89 22.41 6.93 -9.12
C THR A 89 23.63 6.80 -10.06
N GLU A 90 24.55 5.88 -9.77
CA GLU A 90 25.69 5.64 -10.68
C GLU A 90 25.27 5.06 -12.03
N VAL A 91 24.18 4.28 -12.06
CA VAL A 91 23.70 3.60 -13.29
C VAL A 91 22.29 4.01 -13.74
N CYS A 92 21.61 4.88 -13.00
CA CYS A 92 20.29 5.39 -13.35
C CYS A 92 20.26 6.91 -13.36
N THR A 93 19.96 7.52 -14.51
CA THR A 93 19.88 8.98 -14.67
C THR A 93 18.46 9.53 -14.62
N ASN A 94 17.46 8.64 -14.75
CA ASN A 94 16.05 8.98 -14.84
C ASN A 94 15.20 8.14 -13.88
N CYS A 95 15.70 7.94 -12.66
CA CYS A 95 14.97 7.22 -11.62
C CYS A 95 13.96 8.12 -10.92
N GLN A 96 12.77 7.58 -10.63
CA GLN A 96 11.69 8.36 -10.06
C GLN A 96 10.70 7.51 -9.28
N ASN A 97 10.56 7.79 -7.99
CA ASN A 97 9.43 7.26 -7.23
C ASN A 97 8.16 8.06 -7.55
N ILE A 98 7.03 7.38 -7.44
CA ILE A 98 5.70 8.01 -7.47
C ILE A 98 5.10 7.87 -6.09
N VAL A 99 4.68 8.97 -5.47
CA VAL A 99 4.09 8.96 -4.14
C VAL A 99 2.79 9.76 -4.11
N VAL A 100 1.79 9.25 -3.41
CA VAL A 100 0.56 9.97 -3.09
C VAL A 100 0.43 10.09 -1.58
N THR A 101 0.05 11.29 -1.13
CA THR A 101 -0.21 11.60 0.27
C THR A 101 -1.71 11.72 0.51
N ILE A 102 -2.22 10.95 1.47
CA ILE A 102 -3.62 11.02 1.93
C ILE A 102 -3.58 11.50 3.37
N ASN A 103 -3.97 12.76 3.58
CA ASN A 103 -3.88 13.40 4.89
C ASN A 103 -4.83 12.75 5.89
N GLY A 104 -4.29 12.38 7.04
CA GLY A 104 -5.06 11.93 8.18
C GLY A 104 -5.17 12.98 9.26
N THR A 105 -5.92 12.68 10.32
CA THR A 105 -6.01 13.55 11.50
C THR A 105 -4.72 13.57 12.34
N LEU A 106 -3.90 12.52 12.23
CA LEU A 106 -2.56 12.42 12.81
C LEU A 106 -1.54 12.67 11.70
N GLU A 107 -1.06 13.91 11.61
CA GLU A 107 -0.13 14.37 10.56
C GLU A 107 1.25 13.73 10.70
N ASP A 108 1.73 13.51 11.93
CA ASP A 108 3.06 12.94 12.23
C ASP A 108 3.06 11.42 12.47
N ASP A 109 1.96 10.73 12.14
CA ASP A 109 1.86 9.27 12.25
C ASP A 109 1.47 8.66 10.89
N TRP A 110 2.47 8.15 10.18
CA TRP A 110 2.36 7.72 8.80
C TRP A 110 2.13 6.21 8.68
N ARG A 111 1.25 5.84 7.76
CA ARG A 111 1.08 4.48 7.24
C ARG A 111 1.58 4.48 5.81
N VAL A 112 2.75 3.91 5.59
CA VAL A 112 3.38 3.86 4.28
C VAL A 112 3.10 2.47 3.68
N VAL A 113 2.45 2.42 2.52
CA VAL A 113 2.26 1.19 1.74
C VAL A 113 3.06 1.33 0.47
N GLY A 114 4.03 0.43 0.27
CA GLY A 114 4.96 0.48 -0.84
C GLY A 114 4.85 -0.74 -1.74
N ALA A 115 5.15 -0.54 -3.01
CA ALA A 115 5.40 -1.56 -4.03
C ALA A 115 6.49 -1.04 -4.97
N HIS A 116 7.25 -1.88 -5.63
CA HIS A 116 8.19 -1.39 -6.65
C HIS A 116 7.60 -1.52 -8.05
N HIS A 117 8.01 -0.63 -8.95
CA HIS A 117 7.47 -0.59 -10.31
C HIS A 117 8.49 -1.01 -11.39
N ASP A 118 9.78 -0.98 -11.06
CA ASP A 118 10.80 -1.56 -11.92
C ASP A 118 10.71 -3.09 -11.95
N ALA A 119 11.30 -3.69 -12.98
CA ALA A 119 11.40 -5.13 -13.10
C ALA A 119 12.77 -5.46 -13.64
N ILE A 120 13.49 -6.37 -12.98
CA ILE A 120 14.80 -6.83 -13.40
C ILE A 120 14.78 -8.33 -13.68
N CYS A 121 15.45 -8.73 -14.76
CA CYS A 121 15.58 -10.14 -15.10
C CYS A 121 16.86 -10.73 -14.52
N TYR A 122 16.72 -11.69 -13.64
CA TYR A 122 17.83 -12.55 -13.23
C TYR A 122 17.80 -13.89 -13.96
N SER A 123 18.97 -14.34 -14.37
CA SER A 123 19.15 -15.68 -14.90
C SER A 123 18.83 -16.71 -13.81
N PRO A 124 18.05 -17.76 -14.15
CA PRO A 124 17.75 -18.86 -13.23
C PRO A 124 18.97 -19.78 -13.08
N PRO A 125 18.92 -20.81 -12.20
CA PRO A 125 19.95 -21.85 -12.15
C PRO A 125 20.25 -22.43 -13.55
N PRO A 126 21.53 -22.74 -13.86
CA PRO A 126 22.67 -22.81 -12.94
C PRO A 126 23.44 -21.49 -12.73
N LEU A 127 23.14 -20.44 -13.49
CA LEU A 127 23.83 -19.15 -13.39
C LEU A 127 22.89 -18.17 -12.70
N ILE A 128 22.82 -18.17 -11.36
CA ILE A 128 21.80 -17.39 -10.63
C ILE A 128 22.20 -15.92 -10.53
N GLY A 129 21.25 -15.00 -10.73
CA GLY A 129 21.44 -13.59 -10.35
C GLY A 129 22.28 -12.77 -11.33
N VAL A 130 22.33 -13.15 -12.60
CA VAL A 130 23.00 -12.39 -13.67
C VAL A 130 21.94 -11.85 -14.64
N THR A 131 21.98 -10.57 -14.95
CA THR A 131 21.13 -9.98 -16.00
C THR A 131 21.59 -10.44 -17.37
N TYR A 132 20.68 -10.81 -18.27
CA TYR A 132 21.02 -11.32 -19.60
C TYR A 132 20.33 -10.54 -20.73
N PRO A 133 21.01 -10.34 -21.89
CA PRO A 133 20.39 -9.71 -23.06
C PRO A 133 19.22 -10.53 -23.60
N GLY A 134 18.17 -9.84 -24.05
CA GLY A 134 17.01 -10.47 -24.69
C GLY A 134 15.95 -10.99 -23.72
N CYS A 135 16.00 -10.58 -22.44
CA CYS A 135 14.92 -10.87 -21.52
C CYS A 135 13.59 -10.24 -21.98
N THR A 136 12.52 -11.00 -21.81
CA THR A 136 11.13 -10.56 -22.07
C THR A 136 10.25 -10.68 -20.82
N ASN A 137 10.84 -10.89 -19.63
CA ASN A 137 10.06 -10.94 -18.40
C ASN A 137 9.46 -9.55 -18.17
N THR A 138 8.14 -9.53 -18.07
CA THR A 138 7.37 -8.31 -17.85
C THR A 138 7.32 -7.93 -16.38
N GLY A 139 7.92 -8.72 -15.47
CA GLY A 139 7.81 -8.46 -14.04
C GLY A 139 6.36 -8.48 -13.56
N ALA A 140 5.55 -9.39 -14.09
CA ALA A 140 4.13 -9.47 -13.74
C ALA A 140 3.94 -9.82 -12.27
N TYR A 141 4.73 -10.77 -11.77
CA TYR A 141 4.73 -11.18 -10.36
C TYR A 141 5.66 -10.33 -9.49
N ASP A 142 6.67 -9.72 -10.11
CA ASP A 142 7.79 -9.03 -9.47
C ASP A 142 8.05 -7.73 -10.26
N ASP A 143 7.37 -6.63 -9.96
CA ASP A 143 6.27 -6.52 -8.96
C ASP A 143 5.02 -5.84 -9.53
N GLY A 144 4.57 -6.33 -10.68
CA GLY A 144 3.28 -5.95 -11.24
C GLY A 144 2.11 -6.26 -10.29
N THR A 145 2.21 -7.30 -9.47
CA THR A 145 1.18 -7.67 -8.48
C THR A 145 1.10 -6.67 -7.34
N GLY A 146 2.22 -6.27 -6.73
CA GLY A 146 2.25 -5.22 -5.71
C GLY A 146 1.88 -3.86 -6.25
N SER A 147 2.49 -3.44 -7.37
CA SER A 147 2.17 -2.17 -8.02
C SER A 147 0.70 -2.06 -8.42
N GLY A 148 0.12 -3.13 -8.98
CA GLY A 148 -1.27 -3.17 -9.41
C GLY A 148 -2.28 -3.20 -8.25
N ALA A 149 -1.95 -3.91 -7.17
CA ALA A 149 -2.75 -3.91 -5.95
C ALA A 149 -2.71 -2.56 -5.23
N LEU A 150 -1.56 -1.88 -5.23
CA LEU A 150 -1.43 -0.55 -4.63
C LEU A 150 -2.28 0.49 -5.36
N LEU A 151 -2.44 0.38 -6.69
CA LEU A 151 -3.36 1.21 -7.46
C LEU A 151 -4.82 0.97 -7.06
N GLU A 152 -5.19 -0.28 -6.77
CA GLU A 152 -6.55 -0.60 -6.31
C GLU A 152 -6.82 -0.10 -4.88
N ILE A 153 -5.79 -0.13 -4.01
CA ILE A 153 -5.85 0.52 -2.70
C ILE A 153 -6.05 2.02 -2.87
N ALA A 154 -5.30 2.67 -3.78
CA ALA A 154 -5.47 4.09 -4.09
C ALA A 154 -6.90 4.40 -4.57
N ARG A 155 -7.45 3.61 -5.50
CA ARG A 155 -8.85 3.77 -5.94
C ARG A 155 -9.84 3.64 -4.78
N THR A 156 -9.59 2.73 -3.84
CA THR A 156 -10.45 2.57 -2.66
C THR A 156 -10.41 3.80 -1.76
N PHE A 157 -9.23 4.34 -1.49
CA PHE A 157 -9.07 5.57 -0.73
C PHE A 157 -9.69 6.79 -1.42
N SER A 158 -9.64 6.87 -2.75
CA SER A 158 -10.19 8.02 -3.49
C SER A 158 -11.73 8.09 -3.40
N GLN A 159 -12.37 6.98 -3.04
CA GLN A 159 -13.82 6.89 -2.83
C GLN A 159 -14.22 7.09 -1.37
N TRP A 160 -13.25 7.19 -0.45
CA TRP A 160 -13.54 7.43 0.96
C TRP A 160 -13.91 8.89 1.19
N GLU A 161 -15.13 9.13 1.67
CA GLU A 161 -15.65 10.48 1.97
C GLU A 161 -15.16 11.05 3.32
N GLY A 162 -14.37 10.29 4.09
CA GLY A 162 -13.87 10.68 5.41
C GLY A 162 -12.38 10.95 5.45
N THR A 163 -11.91 11.51 6.57
CA THR A 163 -10.48 11.68 6.84
C THR A 163 -9.95 10.49 7.63
N PRO A 164 -8.91 9.77 7.17
CA PRO A 164 -8.30 8.68 7.93
C PRO A 164 -7.71 9.17 9.26
N LEU A 165 -7.59 8.27 10.24
CA LEU A 165 -6.91 8.58 11.49
C LEU A 165 -5.44 8.95 11.24
N HIS A 166 -4.73 8.10 10.49
CA HIS A 166 -3.31 8.26 10.16
C HIS A 166 -3.13 8.89 8.78
N THR A 167 -2.01 9.57 8.57
CA THR A 167 -1.62 10.00 7.23
C THR A 167 -1.09 8.81 6.44
N TRP A 168 -1.61 8.58 5.24
CA TRP A 168 -1.17 7.48 4.39
C TRP A 168 -0.25 7.99 3.28
N LYS A 169 0.81 7.23 3.02
CA LYS A 169 1.68 7.42 1.85
C LYS A 169 1.59 6.15 1.01
N LEU A 170 1.13 6.28 -0.23
CA LEU A 170 1.14 5.18 -1.19
C LEU A 170 2.31 5.43 -2.13
N GLY A 171 3.30 4.52 -2.15
CA GLY A 171 4.57 4.73 -2.83
C GLY A 171 4.91 3.62 -3.82
N TRP A 172 5.20 4.02 -5.06
CA TRP A 172 5.80 3.16 -6.07
C TRP A 172 7.29 3.49 -6.17
N TRP A 173 8.12 2.54 -5.74
CA TRP A 173 9.56 2.69 -5.67
C TRP A 173 10.20 2.30 -7.00
N ASP A 174 11.08 3.17 -7.51
CA ASP A 174 11.94 2.83 -8.64
C ASP A 174 13.24 2.23 -8.13
N TYR A 175 13.92 1.44 -8.95
CA TYR A 175 15.21 0.85 -8.61
C TYR A 175 15.13 0.12 -7.26
N GLU A 176 14.18 -0.80 -7.13
CA GLU A 176 14.20 -1.80 -6.07
C GLU A 176 15.07 -2.97 -6.54
N GLU A 177 14.78 -3.48 -7.74
CA GLU A 177 15.11 -4.85 -8.13
C GLU A 177 16.53 -5.00 -8.69
N TRP A 178 17.27 -3.90 -8.92
CA TRP A 178 18.64 -3.97 -9.46
C TRP A 178 19.67 -4.31 -8.37
N GLN A 179 19.61 -5.54 -7.86
CA GLN A 179 20.39 -6.09 -6.74
C GLN A 179 21.27 -7.33 -7.07
N GLY A 180 21.26 -7.84 -8.30
CA GLY A 180 22.02 -9.04 -8.66
C GLY A 180 23.54 -8.85 -8.72
N SER A 181 24.25 -9.92 -9.10
CA SER A 181 25.73 -9.94 -9.16
C SER A 181 26.36 -8.90 -10.11
N GLY A 182 25.56 -8.33 -11.02
CA GLY A 182 25.94 -7.24 -11.91
C GLY A 182 25.61 -5.84 -11.39
N SER A 183 24.97 -5.71 -10.23
CA SER A 183 24.62 -4.40 -9.65
C SER A 183 25.81 -3.81 -8.90
N PRO A 184 26.33 -2.63 -9.30
CA PRO A 184 27.45 -2.00 -8.62
C PRO A 184 27.05 -1.37 -7.27
N GLU A 185 25.77 -1.06 -7.08
CA GLU A 185 25.31 -0.25 -5.95
C GLU A 185 24.20 -0.90 -5.11
N GLY A 186 23.72 -2.09 -5.48
CA GLY A 186 22.63 -2.79 -4.80
C GLY A 186 21.25 -2.22 -5.11
N GLY A 187 20.21 -2.94 -4.69
CA GLY A 187 18.81 -2.56 -4.87
C GLY A 187 18.28 -1.56 -3.84
N GLY A 188 16.96 -1.35 -3.87
CA GLY A 188 16.23 -0.53 -2.89
C GLY A 188 16.53 0.97 -2.91
N LYS A 189 17.04 1.51 -4.02
CA LYS A 189 17.45 2.92 -4.12
C LYS A 189 16.27 3.88 -4.02
N GLY A 190 15.13 3.53 -4.60
CA GLY A 190 13.92 4.37 -4.53
C GLY A 190 13.39 4.51 -3.11
N SER A 191 13.20 3.42 -2.40
CA SER A 191 12.70 3.46 -1.02
C SER A 191 13.70 4.12 -0.06
N LEU A 192 15.01 3.91 -0.26
CA LEU A 192 16.05 4.66 0.48
C LEU A 192 15.98 6.16 0.20
N HIS A 193 15.80 6.58 -1.05
CA HIS A 193 15.62 7.99 -1.39
C HIS A 193 14.40 8.60 -0.69
N PHE A 194 13.28 7.87 -0.63
CA PHE A 194 12.10 8.30 0.13
C PHE A 194 12.42 8.48 1.62
N VAL A 195 13.06 7.49 2.25
CA VAL A 195 13.43 7.56 3.67
C VAL A 195 14.35 8.73 3.97
N GLU A 196 15.39 8.93 3.16
CA GLU A 196 16.41 9.94 3.41
C GLU A 196 15.95 11.38 3.13
N GLN A 197 15.02 11.56 2.19
CA GLN A 197 14.65 12.90 1.70
C GLN A 197 13.25 13.34 2.12
N GLN A 198 12.35 12.42 2.46
CA GLN A 198 10.92 12.71 2.59
C GLN A 198 10.36 12.47 3.98
N ILE A 199 11.02 11.69 4.83
CA ILE A 199 10.55 11.40 6.19
C ILE A 199 11.21 12.39 7.18
N PRO A 200 10.43 13.29 7.82
CA PRO A 200 10.94 14.17 8.86
C PRO A 200 11.37 13.42 10.14
N GLU A 201 12.27 14.01 10.93
CA GLU A 201 12.83 13.38 12.15
C GLU A 201 11.77 12.98 13.20
N ASP A 202 10.68 13.74 13.31
CA ASP A 202 9.64 13.57 14.34
C ASP A 202 8.40 12.79 13.84
N VAL A 203 8.49 12.10 12.71
CA VAL A 203 7.38 11.31 12.14
C VAL A 203 7.51 9.83 12.49
N ASN A 204 6.43 9.25 13.03
CA ASN A 204 6.34 7.81 13.24
C ASN A 204 5.88 7.12 11.95
N VAL A 205 6.55 6.03 11.57
CA VAL A 205 6.27 5.31 10.33
C VAL A 205 5.96 3.85 10.62
N THR A 206 4.81 3.38 10.15
CA THR A 206 4.55 1.94 9.97
C THR A 206 4.55 1.65 8.47
N TYR A 207 5.35 0.67 8.06
CA TYR A 207 5.53 0.31 6.66
C TYR A 207 4.94 -1.06 6.32
N ILE A 208 4.28 -1.16 5.17
CA ILE A 208 3.81 -2.39 4.56
C ILE A 208 4.38 -2.45 3.14
N ASN A 209 5.14 -3.49 2.83
CA ASN A 209 5.61 -3.77 1.47
C ASN A 209 4.67 -4.78 0.80
N LEU A 210 4.22 -4.46 -0.40
CA LEU A 210 3.46 -5.34 -1.28
C LEU A 210 4.43 -5.80 -2.36
N ASP A 211 4.88 -7.04 -2.27
CA ASP A 211 5.93 -7.56 -3.15
C ASP A 211 5.74 -9.08 -3.32
N MET A 212 5.68 -9.51 -4.58
CA MET A 212 5.64 -10.93 -4.97
C MET A 212 4.55 -11.75 -4.23
N PHE A 213 3.29 -11.30 -4.29
CA PHE A 213 2.13 -12.06 -3.81
C PHE A 213 1.09 -12.32 -4.92
N ALA A 214 -0.02 -12.98 -4.57
CA ALA A 214 -1.14 -13.29 -5.47
C ALA A 214 -0.88 -14.35 -6.56
N LEU A 215 -0.05 -15.36 -6.28
CA LEU A 215 0.00 -16.57 -7.12
C LEU A 215 -1.26 -17.43 -6.93
N ASN A 216 -1.80 -17.92 -8.04
CA ASN A 216 -2.93 -18.85 -8.02
C ASN A 216 -2.50 -20.19 -7.41
N TRP A 217 -3.29 -20.69 -6.45
CA TRP A 217 -3.12 -22.04 -5.93
C TRP A 217 -3.91 -23.08 -6.76
N PRO A 218 -3.33 -24.25 -7.08
CA PRO A 218 -1.95 -24.64 -6.80
C PRO A 218 -0.97 -23.92 -7.72
N VAL A 219 0.15 -23.47 -7.16
CA VAL A 219 1.24 -22.89 -7.96
C VAL A 219 1.85 -24.02 -8.78
N PRO A 220 1.91 -23.93 -10.12
CA PRO A 220 2.57 -24.96 -10.91
C PRO A 220 4.07 -24.97 -10.58
N THR A 221 4.53 -25.97 -9.84
CA THR A 221 5.94 -26.13 -9.51
C THR A 221 6.70 -26.54 -10.78
N PRO A 222 7.68 -25.74 -11.28
CA PRO A 222 8.45 -26.13 -12.45
C PRO A 222 9.13 -27.48 -12.23
N LEU A 223 9.25 -28.29 -13.29
CA LEU A 223 9.85 -29.64 -13.19
C LEU A 223 11.23 -29.62 -12.53
N ALA A 224 12.05 -28.59 -12.80
CA ALA A 224 13.37 -28.44 -12.17
C ALA A 224 13.27 -28.28 -10.64
N SER A 225 12.27 -27.55 -10.15
CA SER A 225 11.99 -27.38 -8.72
C SER A 225 11.41 -28.66 -8.11
N GLN A 226 10.53 -29.37 -8.84
CA GLN A 226 10.03 -30.69 -8.43
C GLN A 226 11.17 -31.72 -8.28
N LEU A 227 12.08 -31.74 -9.25
CA LEU A 227 13.28 -32.60 -9.22
C LEU A 227 14.25 -32.21 -8.11
N ALA A 228 14.19 -30.98 -7.61
CA ALA A 228 14.94 -30.51 -6.44
C ALA A 228 14.22 -30.78 -5.10
N GLY A 229 13.04 -31.41 -5.14
CA GLY A 229 12.28 -31.79 -3.95
C GLY A 229 11.30 -30.73 -3.43
N CYS A 230 10.95 -29.72 -4.25
CA CYS A 230 9.83 -28.83 -3.97
C CYS A 230 8.54 -29.44 -4.52
N ASP A 231 7.56 -29.72 -3.67
CA ASP A 231 6.21 -30.14 -4.07
C ASP A 231 5.35 -28.93 -4.48
#